data_AF-A0A096W1H9-F1
#
_entry.id   AF-A0A096W1H9-F1
#
_cell.length_a   1.000
_cell.length_b   1.000
_cell.length_c   1.000
_cell.angle_alpha   90.00
_cell.angle_beta   90.00
_cell.angle_gamma   90.00
#
_symmetry.space_group_name_H-M   'P 1'
#
loop_
_entity.id
_entity.type
_entity.pdbx_description
1 polymer ?
#
loop_
_entity_poly.entity_id
_entity_poly.type
_entity_poly.pdbx_seq_one_letter_code
_entity_poly.pdbx_strand_id
1 'polypeptide(L)'
;MFNLLTLVVCLSTIAVQIQAAPEEAQYTTKYDKINLDEILNNDRLFKSYFGCLMGGKCTPDGQTLRDILPDALETACSKCSDTQKAGTEKVFKFMIEKKPSEFADLEKKYDPNGKYRARYEADAEKFGIKV
;
A
#
# COMPACT_ATOMS: atom_id res chain seq x y z
N MET A 1 -39.78 21.84 -53.63
CA MET A 1 -41.01 21.14 -53.18
C MET A 1 -40.74 20.65 -51.77
N PHE A 2 -41.16 21.45 -50.79
CA PHE A 2 -41.06 21.13 -49.38
C PHE A 2 -42.22 20.21 -49.03
N ASN A 3 -41.96 18.96 -48.63
CA ASN A 3 -42.93 18.18 -47.88
C ASN A 3 -42.47 18.07 -46.44
N LEU A 4 -43.04 18.99 -45.66
CA LEU A 4 -43.37 18.88 -44.25
C LEU A 4 -44.21 17.59 -44.01
N LEU A 5 -44.16 17.06 -42.78
CA LEU A 5 -44.84 15.88 -42.23
C LEU A 5 -44.11 14.54 -42.41
N THR A 6 -43.24 14.21 -41.45
CA THR A 6 -43.61 13.20 -40.44
C THR A 6 -42.67 13.31 -39.24
N LEU A 7 -43.28 13.72 -38.13
CA LEU A 7 -42.70 13.81 -36.81
C LEU A 7 -42.52 12.38 -36.28
N VAL A 8 -41.36 11.78 -36.52
CA VAL A 8 -40.95 10.55 -35.82
C VAL A 8 -39.74 10.91 -34.95
N VAL A 9 -40.07 11.17 -33.69
CA VAL A 9 -39.14 11.22 -32.57
C VAL A 9 -38.43 9.86 -32.49
N CYS A 10 -37.29 9.72 -33.14
CA CYS A 10 -36.32 8.68 -32.85
C CYS A 10 -35.16 9.32 -32.10
N LEU A 11 -35.40 9.48 -30.79
CA LEU A 11 -34.38 9.57 -29.74
C LEU A 11 -33.41 8.39 -29.93
N SER A 12 -32.38 8.56 -30.76
CA SER A 12 -31.21 7.68 -30.75
C SER A 12 -30.31 8.24 -29.66
N THR A 13 -30.57 7.76 -28.45
CA THR A 13 -29.76 8.00 -27.27
C THR A 13 -28.31 7.63 -27.59
N ILE A 14 -27.45 8.65 -27.63
CA ILE A 14 -26.00 8.45 -27.55
C ILE A 14 -25.77 7.86 -26.15
N ALA A 15 -25.73 6.53 -26.07
CA ALA A 15 -25.31 5.83 -24.88
C ALA A 15 -23.83 6.12 -24.67
N VAL A 16 -23.54 7.16 -23.89
CA VAL A 16 -22.22 7.40 -23.31
C VAL A 16 -21.92 6.18 -22.46
N GLN A 17 -21.12 5.26 -23.00
CA GLN A 17 -20.54 4.17 -22.24
C GLN A 17 -19.55 4.81 -21.27
N ILE A 18 -20.00 5.03 -20.04
CA ILE A 18 -19.12 5.35 -18.93
C ILE A 18 -18.32 4.07 -18.69
N GLN A 19 -17.14 3.99 -19.32
CA GLN A 19 -16.17 2.96 -19.01
C GLN A 19 -15.71 3.25 -17.58
N ALA A 20 -16.39 2.66 -16.59
CA ALA A 20 -15.88 2.62 -15.23
C ALA A 20 -14.50 1.97 -15.31
N ALA A 21 -13.45 2.74 -14.98
CA ALA A 21 -12.13 2.18 -14.83
C ALA A 21 -12.24 0.98 -13.88
N PRO A 22 -11.57 -0.16 -14.17
CA PRO A 22 -11.58 -1.27 -13.23
C PRO A 22 -11.08 -0.73 -11.89
N GLU A 23 -11.91 -0.82 -10.83
CA GLU A 23 -11.43 -0.57 -9.48
C GLU A 23 -10.25 -1.52 -9.27
N GLU A 24 -9.04 -0.95 -9.13
CA GLU A 24 -7.88 -1.75 -8.73
C GLU A 24 -8.25 -2.43 -7.41
N ALA A 25 -8.23 -3.77 -7.39
CA ALA A 25 -8.60 -4.53 -6.21
C ALA A 25 -7.70 -4.11 -5.03
N GLN A 26 -8.30 -3.45 -4.04
CA GLN A 26 -7.62 -3.02 -2.82
C GLN A 26 -7.09 -4.23 -2.04
N TYR A 27 -6.05 -4.02 -1.22
CA TYR A 27 -5.66 -5.03 -0.25
C TYR A 27 -6.75 -5.23 0.80
N THR A 28 -6.80 -6.43 1.37
CA THR A 28 -7.76 -6.74 2.43
C THR A 28 -7.65 -5.75 3.60
N THR A 29 -8.78 -5.15 3.99
CA THR A 29 -8.87 -4.21 5.11
C THR A 29 -9.13 -4.91 6.45
N LYS A 30 -9.16 -6.25 6.46
CA LYS A 30 -9.32 -7.07 7.69
C LYS A 30 -8.37 -6.64 8.81
N TYR A 31 -7.21 -6.11 8.44
CA TYR A 31 -6.11 -5.78 9.34
C TYR A 31 -5.94 -4.29 9.63
N ASP A 32 -6.83 -3.44 9.12
CA ASP A 32 -6.79 -1.99 9.34
C ASP A 32 -7.01 -1.61 10.81
N LYS A 33 -7.48 -2.55 11.64
CA LYS A 33 -7.71 -2.36 13.09
C LYS A 33 -6.59 -2.92 13.97
N ILE A 34 -5.49 -3.41 13.38
CA ILE A 34 -4.34 -3.87 14.17
C ILE A 34 -3.75 -2.69 14.95
N ASN A 35 -3.46 -2.90 16.23
CA ASN A 35 -2.79 -1.92 17.06
C ASN A 35 -1.27 -1.92 16.76
N LEU A 36 -0.84 -1.02 15.87
CA LEU A 36 0.57 -0.88 15.53
C LEU A 36 1.45 -0.46 16.72
N ASP A 37 0.94 0.33 17.67
CA ASP A 37 1.73 0.75 18.84
C ASP A 37 2.09 -0.44 19.72
N GLU A 38 1.17 -1.37 19.90
CA GLU A 38 1.41 -2.57 20.69
C GLU A 38 2.48 -3.44 20.03
N ILE A 39 2.43 -3.60 18.71
CA ILE A 39 3.42 -4.40 17.97
C ILE A 39 4.80 -3.75 18.01
N LEU A 40 4.88 -2.44 17.73
CA LEU A 40 6.15 -1.72 17.60
C LEU A 40 6.85 -1.55 18.95
N ASN A 41 6.10 -1.31 20.03
CA ASN A 41 6.68 -1.11 21.37
C ASN A 41 6.83 -2.41 22.19
N ASN A 42 6.37 -3.54 21.68
CA ASN A 42 6.57 -4.85 22.31
C ASN A 42 7.65 -5.63 21.54
N ASP A 43 8.85 -5.70 22.12
CA ASP A 43 10.00 -6.38 21.51
C ASP A 43 9.72 -7.84 21.09
N ARG A 44 8.85 -8.55 21.80
CA ARG A 44 8.49 -9.93 21.45
C ARG A 44 7.63 -9.97 20.18
N LEU A 45 6.62 -9.11 20.10
CA LEU A 45 5.75 -9.01 18.94
C LEU A 45 6.54 -8.49 17.73
N PHE A 46 7.29 -7.41 17.91
CA PHE A 46 8.16 -6.86 16.88
C PHE A 46 9.07 -7.94 16.27
N LYS A 47 9.82 -8.69 17.10
CA LYS A 47 10.70 -9.76 16.63
C LYS A 47 9.96 -10.89 15.92
N SER A 48 8.71 -11.18 16.31
CA SER A 48 7.87 -12.15 15.60
C SER A 48 7.56 -11.68 14.17
N TYR A 49 7.15 -10.42 13.99
CA TYR A 49 6.86 -9.87 12.65
C TYR A 49 8.13 -9.72 11.82
N PHE A 50 9.19 -9.15 12.39
CA PHE A 50 10.48 -9.03 11.73
C PHE A 50 11.04 -10.39 11.30
N GLY A 51 11.02 -11.38 12.19
CA GLY A 51 11.48 -12.74 11.88
C GLY A 51 10.69 -13.39 10.74
N CYS A 52 9.36 -13.20 10.72
CA CYS A 52 8.52 -13.63 9.61
C CYS A 52 8.94 -12.98 8.29
N LEU A 53 9.10 -11.65 8.27
CA LEU A 53 9.55 -10.89 7.09
C LEU A 53 10.94 -11.29 6.63
N MET A 54 11.80 -11.76 7.53
CA MET A 54 13.14 -12.25 7.19
C MET A 54 13.16 -13.70 6.67
N GLY A 55 12.04 -14.42 6.70
CA GLY A 55 11.93 -15.79 6.18
C GLY A 55 11.59 -16.85 7.23
N GLY A 56 11.41 -16.45 8.49
CA GLY A 56 11.04 -17.34 9.58
C GLY A 56 9.56 -17.71 9.62
N LYS A 57 9.14 -18.29 10.75
CA LYS A 57 7.73 -18.63 11.01
C LYS A 57 6.87 -17.37 11.14
N CYS A 58 5.65 -17.45 10.62
CA CYS A 58 4.71 -16.33 10.59
C CYS A 58 3.44 -16.65 11.39
N THR A 59 2.88 -15.61 12.03
CA THR A 59 1.45 -15.61 12.39
C THR A 59 0.61 -15.41 11.11
N PRO A 60 -0.70 -15.66 11.12
CA PRO A 60 -1.55 -15.39 9.96
C PRO A 60 -1.44 -13.95 9.44
N ASP A 61 -1.31 -12.98 10.36
CA ASP A 61 -1.23 -11.56 10.03
C ASP A 61 0.15 -11.20 9.48
N GLY A 62 1.21 -11.72 10.09
CA GLY A 62 2.58 -11.57 9.57
C GLY A 62 2.75 -12.21 8.20
N GLN A 63 2.10 -13.36 7.96
CA GLN A 63 2.11 -14.02 6.66
C GLN A 63 1.43 -13.15 5.60
N THR A 64 0.26 -12.59 5.91
CA THR A 64 -0.44 -11.67 5.00
C THR A 64 0.45 -10.47 4.67
N LEU A 65 1.07 -9.85 5.67
CA LEU A 65 1.99 -8.73 5.46
C LEU A 65 3.16 -9.13 4.55
N ARG A 66 3.80 -10.28 4.82
CA ARG A 66 4.92 -10.78 4.02
C ARG A 66 4.54 -10.99 2.56
N ASP A 67 3.33 -11.47 2.30
CA ASP A 67 2.86 -11.78 0.95
C ASP A 67 2.53 -10.51 0.15
N ILE A 68 1.98 -9.48 0.80
CA ILE A 68 1.62 -8.21 0.12
C ILE A 68 2.79 -7.22 -0.01
N LEU A 69 3.78 -7.30 0.89
CA LEU A 69 4.84 -6.29 1.00
C LEU A 69 5.61 -6.06 -0.32
N PRO A 70 5.99 -7.10 -1.10
CA PRO A 70 6.68 -6.87 -2.37
C PRO A 70 5.86 -6.09 -3.39
N ASP A 71 4.56 -6.38 -3.52
CA ASP A 71 3.65 -5.66 -4.42
C ASP A 71 3.44 -4.21 -3.95
N ALA A 72 3.28 -4.01 -2.64
CA ALA A 72 3.12 -2.68 -2.05
C ALA A 72 4.36 -1.80 -2.28
N LEU A 73 5.56 -2.35 -2.19
CA LEU A 73 6.80 -1.61 -2.48
C LEU A 73 6.93 -1.27 -3.98
N GLU A 74 6.64 -2.24 -4.87
CA GLU A 74 6.74 -2.05 -6.32
C GLU A 74 5.74 -0.99 -6.82
N THR A 75 4.51 -1.04 -6.32
CA THR A 75 3.39 -0.18 -6.73
C THR A 75 3.27 1.11 -5.92
N ALA A 76 4.19 1.35 -4.98
CA ALA A 76 4.08 2.47 -4.03
C ALA A 76 2.73 2.49 -3.28
N CYS A 77 2.26 1.32 -2.84
CA CYS A 77 1.03 1.14 -2.07
C CYS A 77 -0.24 1.62 -2.81
N SER A 78 -0.31 1.47 -4.15
CA SER A 78 -1.46 1.97 -4.94
C SER A 78 -2.80 1.38 -4.49
N LYS A 79 -2.77 0.14 -3.99
CA LYS A 79 -3.93 -0.63 -3.49
C LYS A 79 -4.19 -0.48 -1.99
N CYS A 80 -3.40 0.33 -1.28
CA CYS A 80 -3.51 0.48 0.17
C CYS A 80 -4.67 1.41 0.54
N SER A 81 -5.40 1.05 1.61
CA SER A 81 -6.36 1.96 2.24
C SER A 81 -5.65 3.17 2.87
N ASP A 82 -6.37 4.25 3.15
CA ASP A 82 -5.78 5.41 3.81
C ASP A 82 -5.25 5.07 5.22
N THR A 83 -5.93 4.15 5.91
CA THR A 83 -5.45 3.59 7.19
C THR A 83 -4.12 2.85 7.02
N GLN A 84 -3.99 2.04 5.97
CA GLN A 84 -2.76 1.31 5.68
C GLN A 84 -1.61 2.24 5.28
N LYS A 85 -1.89 3.33 4.55
CA LYS A 85 -0.89 4.35 4.22
C LYS A 85 -0.38 5.06 5.48
N ALA A 86 -1.28 5.51 6.35
CA ALA A 86 -0.90 6.15 7.61
C ALA A 86 -0.16 5.18 8.55
N GLY A 87 -0.59 3.92 8.60
CA GLY A 87 0.08 2.86 9.36
C GLY A 87 1.50 2.58 8.85
N THR A 88 1.66 2.53 7.53
CA THR A 88 2.96 2.36 6.85
C THR A 88 3.93 3.49 7.23
N GLU A 89 3.50 4.74 7.15
CA GLU A 89 4.32 5.90 7.55
C GLU A 89 4.83 5.79 8.99
N LYS A 90 3.93 5.43 9.91
CA LYS A 90 4.27 5.23 11.32
C LYS A 90 5.31 4.12 11.53
N VAL A 91 5.14 2.98 10.85
CA VAL A 91 6.08 1.85 10.93
C VAL A 91 7.44 2.25 10.38
N PHE A 92 7.48 2.89 9.20
CA PHE A 92 8.73 3.35 8.60
C PHE A 92 9.49 4.30 9.51
N LYS A 93 8.82 5.34 10.05
CA LYS A 93 9.42 6.29 10.98
C LYS A 93 9.99 5.60 12.22
N PHE A 94 9.21 4.71 12.84
CA PHE A 94 9.66 3.96 14.01
C PHE A 94 10.90 3.11 13.69
N MET A 95 10.90 2.40 12.54
CA MET A 95 12.00 1.55 12.14
C MET A 95 13.29 2.35 11.94
N ILE A 96 13.23 3.48 11.23
CA ILE A 96 14.39 4.34 10.96
C ILE A 96 14.94 4.93 12.26
N GLU A 97 14.08 5.44 13.15
CA GLU A 97 14.52 6.12 14.37
C GLU A 97 14.91 5.17 15.50
N LYS A 98 14.24 4.02 15.63
CA LYS A 98 14.33 3.14 16.81
C LYS A 98 14.92 1.77 16.52
N LYS A 99 14.83 1.28 15.28
CA LYS A 99 15.29 -0.07 14.87
C LYS A 99 16.12 -0.02 13.57
N PRO A 100 17.16 0.84 13.48
CA PRO A 100 17.88 1.07 12.22
C PRO A 100 18.61 -0.17 11.69
N SER A 101 19.03 -1.08 12.57
CA SER A 101 19.66 -2.34 12.17
C SER A 101 18.66 -3.25 11.46
N GLU A 102 17.49 -3.46 12.06
CA GLU A 102 16.43 -4.27 11.46
C GLU A 102 15.88 -3.63 10.18
N PHE A 103 15.84 -2.30 10.12
CA PHE A 103 15.48 -1.57 8.90
C PHE A 103 16.47 -1.88 7.77
N ALA A 104 17.78 -1.76 8.03
CA ALA A 104 18.81 -2.05 7.04
C ALA A 104 18.78 -3.51 6.56
N ASP A 105 18.43 -4.46 7.42
CA ASP A 105 18.30 -5.87 7.03
C ASP A 105 17.08 -6.14 6.17
N LEU A 106 15.95 -5.47 6.44
CA LEU A 106 14.78 -5.50 5.55
C LEU A 106 15.08 -4.83 4.22
N GLU A 107 15.78 -3.70 4.22
CA GLU A 107 16.19 -2.99 3.01
C GLU A 107 17.05 -3.89 2.11
N LYS A 108 18.06 -4.56 2.66
CA LYS A 108 18.86 -5.53 1.88
C LYS A 108 18.03 -6.66 1.27
N LYS A 109 16.97 -7.09 1.96
CA LYS A 109 16.13 -8.21 1.52
C LYS A 109 15.12 -7.79 0.46
N TYR A 110 14.45 -6.66 0.65
CA TYR A 110 13.33 -6.22 -0.17
C TYR A 110 13.72 -5.16 -1.20
N ASP A 111 14.79 -4.40 -0.96
CA ASP A 111 15.32 -3.35 -1.83
C ASP A 111 16.84 -3.46 -2.06
N PRO A 112 17.37 -4.60 -2.55
CA PRO A 112 18.81 -4.80 -2.70
C PRO A 112 19.49 -3.80 -3.65
N ASN A 113 18.72 -3.13 -4.51
CA ASN A 113 19.20 -2.17 -5.51
C ASN A 113 18.90 -0.72 -5.12
N GLY A 114 18.29 -0.45 -3.95
CA GLY A 114 17.93 0.89 -3.49
C GLY A 114 16.84 1.58 -4.32
N LYS A 115 16.05 0.84 -5.09
CA LYS A 115 14.98 1.35 -5.96
C LYS A 115 13.87 2.01 -5.14
N TYR A 116 13.45 1.36 -4.06
CA TYR A 116 12.35 1.84 -3.23
C TYR A 116 12.83 2.96 -2.32
N ARG A 117 14.03 2.84 -1.76
CA ARG A 117 14.67 3.89 -0.98
C ARG A 117 14.72 5.21 -1.74
N ALA A 118 15.22 5.21 -2.99
CA ALA A 118 15.27 6.42 -3.80
C ALA A 118 13.88 7.02 -4.06
N ARG A 119 12.84 6.19 -4.21
CA ARG A 119 11.44 6.65 -4.36
C ARG A 119 10.91 7.24 -3.06
N TYR A 120 11.16 6.58 -1.93
CA TYR A 120 10.64 6.96 -0.62
C TYR A 120 11.44 8.07 0.05
N GLU A 121 12.70 8.35 -0.31
CA GLU A 121 13.45 9.52 0.18
C GLU A 121 12.71 10.82 -0.12
N ALA A 122 12.18 10.95 -1.34
CA ALA A 122 11.38 12.13 -1.74
C ALA A 122 10.08 12.27 -0.94
N ASP A 123 9.51 11.17 -0.46
CA ASP A 123 8.32 11.18 0.39
C ASP A 123 8.69 11.37 1.87
N ALA A 124 9.76 10.73 2.33
CA ALA A 124 10.27 10.80 3.69
C ALA A 124 10.70 12.21 4.08
N GLU A 125 11.30 12.96 3.16
CA GLU A 125 11.60 14.39 3.34
C GLU A 125 10.34 15.21 3.68
N LYS A 126 9.19 14.89 3.06
CA LYS A 126 7.90 15.55 3.36
C LYS A 126 7.41 15.26 4.78
N PHE A 127 7.79 14.12 5.33
CA PHE A 127 7.44 13.68 6.69
C PHE A 127 8.53 14.03 7.72
N GLY A 128 9.59 14.75 7.33
CA GLY A 128 10.70 15.13 8.20
C GLY A 128 11.58 13.95 8.63
N ILE A 129 11.52 12.84 7.90
CA ILE A 129 12.30 11.63 8.15
C ILE A 129 13.56 11.72 7.29
N LYS A 130 14.74 11.70 7.93
CA LYS A 130 16.02 11.63 7.22
C LYS A 130 16.34 10.15 6.97
N VAL A 131 16.28 9.74 5.72
CA VAL A 131 16.65 8.38 5.26
C VAL A 131 18.05 8.38 4.71
#